data_AF-A0A522XGA1-F1
#
_entry.id   AF-A0A522XGA1-F1
#
_cell.length_a   1.000
_cell.length_b   1.000
_cell.length_c   1.000
_cell.angle_alpha   90.00
_cell.angle_beta   90.00
_cell.angle_gamma   90.00
#
_symmetry.space_group_name_H-M   'P 1'
#
loop_
_entity.id
_entity.type
_entity.pdbx_description
1 polymer ?
#
loop_
_entity_poly.entity_id
_entity_poly.type
_entity_poly.pdbx_seq_one_letter_code
_entity_poly.pdbx_strand_id
1 'polypeptide(L)'
;MTVNAPVASPKISILVSDLSKQGAGRWGGAVRTFLLAQALERIGVTVKIYGFVFGDEPCEPTVSDVPIITVPGEYYPGFIGRSRALLKQLDTDIIYALRPKPTTLGLALWHKRRTGCRVILDIDDWELSWHGGDGYRYRPSLRQLAQDTLKPRGALRYPDHPLYLRWMESRVSQADAVTVHTQFLQTRFGGVKIPNGKDTELFNPEAYDPQLSRQAYGLSDYRILMFPGAPRPYKGIEDVLLALDRLDDRDLRLVIVGGSPYDDYDQQLMQRWGRWIIQLPPQPVTKMPFVVAGADIIVVPQRETPAALAQFPLKLTDGMSMAKPILATRVGDIPEILQDSGYLVEPEAPEAIAQQIRWILAHPEEAQQRGALARKRCIEHYSIEAMSGLLSDVVRSLQSS
;
A
#
# COMPACT_ATOMS: atom_id res chain seq x y z
N MET A 1 17.16 38.39 25.34
CA MET A 1 17.11 37.04 24.75
C MET A 1 15.78 36.42 25.17
N THR A 2 14.76 36.55 24.35
CA THR A 2 13.47 35.88 24.56
C THR A 2 13.65 34.41 24.25
N VAL A 3 13.64 33.58 25.29
CA VAL A 3 13.56 32.13 25.17
C VAL A 3 12.20 31.84 24.53
N ASN A 4 12.19 31.47 23.25
CA ASN A 4 10.98 30.99 22.60
C ASN A 4 10.48 29.79 23.40
N ALA A 5 9.26 29.91 23.94
CA ALA A 5 8.56 28.77 24.52
C ALA A 5 8.51 27.63 23.49
N PRO A 6 8.68 26.36 23.89
CA PRO A 6 8.57 25.25 22.97
C PRO A 6 7.18 25.30 22.31
N VAL A 7 7.15 25.43 20.98
CA VAL A 7 5.92 25.30 20.21
C VAL A 7 5.37 23.91 20.51
N ALA A 8 4.15 23.84 21.05
CA ALA A 8 3.53 22.55 21.36
C ALA A 8 3.45 21.71 20.09
N SER A 9 3.91 20.45 20.16
CA SER A 9 3.80 19.52 19.05
C SER A 9 2.34 19.37 18.61
N PRO A 10 2.04 19.43 17.30
CA PRO A 10 0.67 19.34 16.84
C PRO A 10 0.10 17.94 17.12
N LYS A 11 -1.20 17.89 17.38
CA LYS A 11 -1.97 16.64 17.44
C LYS A 11 -2.56 16.34 16.07
N ILE A 12 -2.27 15.14 15.56
CA ILE A 12 -2.80 14.66 14.28
C ILE A 12 -3.71 13.45 14.48
N SER A 13 -4.96 13.58 14.03
CA SER A 13 -5.92 12.48 13.94
C SER A 13 -5.94 11.94 12.52
N ILE A 14 -5.49 10.69 12.33
CA ILE A 14 -5.60 10.01 11.04
C ILE A 14 -7.01 9.42 10.91
N LEU A 15 -7.77 9.82 9.88
CA LEU A 15 -9.09 9.27 9.60
C LEU A 15 -9.01 8.17 8.53
N VAL A 16 -9.48 6.98 8.89
CA VAL A 16 -9.50 5.77 8.06
C VAL A 16 -10.95 5.36 7.77
N SER A 17 -11.24 4.98 6.53
CA SER A 17 -12.61 4.64 6.12
C SER A 17 -13.11 3.36 6.77
N ASP A 18 -12.28 2.31 6.83
CA ASP A 18 -12.65 1.01 7.37
C ASP A 18 -11.44 0.30 7.98
N LEU A 19 -11.51 0.09 9.29
CA LEU A 19 -10.54 -0.61 10.13
C LEU A 19 -10.95 -2.07 10.38
N SER A 20 -11.98 -2.60 9.73
CA SER A 20 -12.33 -4.02 9.80
C SER A 20 -11.25 -4.90 9.16
N LYS A 21 -11.20 -6.20 9.50
CA LYS A 21 -10.29 -7.15 8.81
C LYS A 21 -10.47 -7.15 7.29
N GLN A 22 -11.71 -6.96 6.80
CA GLN A 22 -12.01 -6.92 5.37
C GLN A 22 -11.59 -5.61 4.72
N GLY A 23 -11.78 -4.47 5.40
CA GLY A 23 -11.37 -3.14 4.93
C GLY A 23 -9.86 -2.92 4.98
N ALA A 24 -9.25 -3.27 6.11
CA ALA A 24 -7.81 -3.18 6.34
C ALA A 24 -7.00 -4.18 5.50
N GLY A 25 -7.51 -5.42 5.36
CA GLY A 25 -6.82 -6.53 4.71
C GLY A 25 -6.94 -6.59 3.19
N ARG A 26 -7.98 -5.98 2.58
CA ARG A 26 -8.16 -6.07 1.12
C ARG A 26 -7.22 -5.19 0.29
N TRP A 27 -6.66 -4.12 0.86
CA TRP A 27 -6.11 -3.03 0.03
C TRP A 27 -4.80 -2.42 0.49
N GLY A 28 -4.11 -2.99 1.49
CA GLY A 28 -2.92 -2.36 2.06
C GLY A 28 -3.18 -0.98 2.69
N GLY A 29 -4.44 -0.52 2.78
CA GLY A 29 -4.79 0.81 3.30
C GLY A 29 -4.49 0.96 4.79
N ALA A 30 -4.55 -0.14 5.55
CA ALA A 30 -4.07 -0.14 6.93
C ALA A 30 -2.54 -0.01 7.00
N VAL A 31 -1.79 -0.61 6.06
CA VAL A 31 -0.32 -0.50 6.04
C VAL A 31 0.08 0.97 5.89
N ARG A 32 -0.48 1.69 4.91
CA ARG A 32 -0.21 3.13 4.73
C ARG A 32 -0.52 3.93 6.00
N THR A 33 -1.65 3.64 6.65
CA THR A 33 -2.06 4.29 7.91
C THR A 33 -0.98 4.16 8.99
N PHE A 34 -0.49 2.94 9.23
CA PHE A 34 0.50 2.69 10.28
C PHE A 34 1.86 3.28 9.94
N LEU A 35 2.29 3.23 8.67
CA LEU A 35 3.54 3.85 8.24
C LEU A 35 3.50 5.38 8.40
N LEU A 36 2.36 6.00 8.07
CA LEU A 36 2.13 7.42 8.33
C LEU A 36 2.20 7.75 9.81
N ALA A 37 1.55 6.95 10.66
CA ALA A 37 1.56 7.16 12.10
C ALA A 37 2.99 7.09 12.66
N GLN A 38 3.74 6.03 12.32
CA GLN A 38 5.14 5.87 12.72
C GLN A 38 6.01 7.03 12.23
N ALA A 39 5.86 7.45 10.97
CA ALA A 39 6.65 8.52 10.41
C ALA A 39 6.35 9.89 11.06
N LEU A 40 5.09 10.14 11.43
CA LEU A 40 4.66 11.33 12.16
C LEU A 40 5.15 11.32 13.61
N GLU A 41 5.07 10.19 14.32
CA GLU A 41 5.60 10.06 15.69
C GLU A 41 7.10 10.33 15.75
N ARG A 42 7.88 9.89 14.74
CA ARG A 42 9.31 10.17 14.63
C ARG A 42 9.64 11.67 14.55
N ILE A 43 8.76 12.49 14.00
CA ILE A 43 8.93 13.95 13.95
C ILE A 43 8.29 14.66 15.15
N GLY A 44 7.98 13.92 16.22
CA GLY A 44 7.49 14.46 17.49
C GLY A 44 6.01 14.83 17.49
N VAL A 45 5.23 14.37 16.51
CA VAL A 45 3.77 14.60 16.41
C VAL A 45 3.03 13.59 17.28
N THR A 46 2.04 14.04 18.03
CA THR A 46 1.13 13.11 18.74
C THR A 46 0.07 12.61 17.77
N VAL A 47 0.03 11.29 17.52
CA VAL A 47 -0.87 10.68 16.55
C VAL A 47 -1.95 9.83 17.23
N LYS A 48 -3.17 9.89 16.69
CA LYS A 48 -4.25 8.94 17.01
C LYS A 48 -4.93 8.52 15.71
N ILE A 49 -5.30 7.24 15.62
CA ILE A 49 -6.01 6.70 14.46
C ILE A 49 -7.50 6.59 14.81
N TYR A 50 -8.35 7.06 13.91
CA TYR A 50 -9.79 7.03 14.05
C TYR A 50 -10.40 6.41 12.80
N GLY A 51 -11.43 5.58 12.96
CA GLY A 51 -12.11 5.02 11.80
C GLY A 51 -13.37 4.24 12.13
N PHE A 52 -14.03 3.77 11.07
CA PHE A 52 -15.19 2.90 11.19
C PHE A 52 -14.78 1.43 11.14
N VAL A 53 -15.59 0.55 11.69
CA VAL A 53 -15.47 -0.90 11.49
C VAL A 53 -16.74 -1.39 10.82
N PHE A 54 -16.67 -1.70 9.53
CA PHE A 54 -17.81 -2.30 8.82
C PHE A 54 -17.76 -3.83 8.96
N GLY A 55 -18.82 -4.43 9.48
CA GLY A 55 -18.86 -5.86 9.78
C GLY A 55 -18.36 -6.20 11.19
N ASP A 56 -17.97 -7.46 11.41
CA ASP A 56 -17.98 -8.03 12.76
C ASP A 56 -16.63 -7.99 13.50
N GLU A 57 -15.50 -7.81 12.81
CA GLU A 57 -14.18 -7.90 13.45
C GLU A 57 -13.24 -6.73 13.06
N PRO A 58 -12.75 -5.95 14.03
CA PRO A 58 -11.69 -4.98 13.78
C PRO A 58 -10.38 -5.68 13.39
N CYS A 59 -9.56 -4.99 12.62
CA CYS A 59 -8.17 -5.38 12.42
C CYS A 59 -7.42 -5.21 13.74
N GLU A 60 -6.78 -6.26 14.21
CA GLU A 60 -5.85 -6.14 15.33
C GLU A 60 -4.58 -5.41 14.84
N PRO A 61 -4.15 -4.32 15.51
CA PRO A 61 -2.89 -3.69 15.16
C PRO A 61 -1.76 -4.68 15.42
N THR A 62 -0.92 -4.90 14.42
CA THR A 62 0.14 -5.91 14.49
C THR A 62 1.49 -5.33 14.91
N VAL A 63 1.67 -4.00 14.93
CA VAL A 63 3.02 -3.39 15.07
C VAL A 63 3.06 -1.95 15.64
N SER A 64 1.97 -1.40 16.18
CA SER A 64 1.98 0.02 16.60
C SER A 64 1.22 0.25 17.90
N ASP A 65 1.88 0.97 18.81
CA ASP A 65 1.31 1.46 20.07
C ASP A 65 0.40 2.69 19.88
N VAL A 66 0.23 3.15 18.63
CA VAL A 66 -0.63 4.30 18.29
C VAL A 66 -2.07 4.01 18.73
N PRO A 67 -2.70 4.89 19.53
CA PRO A 67 -4.07 4.69 19.97
C PRO A 67 -5.04 4.64 18.78
N ILE A 68 -5.86 3.58 18.73
CA ILE A 68 -6.90 3.38 17.70
C ILE A 68 -8.27 3.54 18.34
N ILE A 69 -9.07 4.48 17.83
CA ILE A 69 -10.44 4.73 18.24
C ILE A 69 -11.37 4.28 17.10
N THR A 70 -12.18 3.26 17.38
CA THR A 70 -13.12 2.70 16.40
C THR A 70 -14.56 3.05 16.74
N VAL A 71 -15.38 3.22 15.70
CA VAL A 71 -16.84 3.36 15.81
C VAL A 71 -17.49 2.34 14.87
N PRO A 72 -18.62 1.69 15.23
CA PRO A 72 -19.32 0.80 14.30
C PRO A 72 -19.68 1.51 12.99
N GLY A 73 -19.30 0.91 11.87
CA GLY A 73 -19.66 1.36 10.53
C GLY A 73 -21.09 0.97 10.20
N GLU A 74 -21.92 1.96 9.83
CA GLU A 74 -23.30 1.75 9.42
C GLU A 74 -23.56 2.32 8.02
N TYR A 75 -24.60 1.82 7.39
CA TYR A 75 -25.10 2.33 6.11
C TYR A 75 -26.06 3.49 6.36
N TYR A 76 -26.30 4.34 5.36
CA TYR A 76 -27.28 5.41 5.49
C TYR A 76 -28.69 4.86 5.80
N PRO A 77 -29.47 5.53 6.68
CA PRO A 77 -29.16 6.81 7.35
C PRO A 77 -28.32 6.69 8.64
N GLY A 78 -28.13 5.49 9.18
CA GLY A 78 -27.43 5.23 10.45
C GLY A 78 -26.00 5.77 10.50
N PHE A 79 -25.32 5.79 9.35
CA PHE A 79 -24.00 6.39 9.17
C PHE A 79 -23.91 7.84 9.71
N ILE A 80 -24.98 8.62 9.62
CA ILE A 80 -25.01 10.02 10.11
C ILE A 80 -24.80 10.06 11.63
N GLY A 81 -25.45 9.16 12.37
CA GLY A 81 -25.31 9.06 13.82
C GLY A 81 -23.90 8.63 14.21
N ARG A 82 -23.36 7.61 13.52
CA ARG A 82 -21.99 7.10 13.74
C ARG A 82 -20.92 8.15 13.41
N SER A 83 -21.11 8.90 12.34
CA SER A 83 -20.23 10.03 11.97
C SER A 83 -20.20 11.09 13.07
N ARG A 84 -21.35 11.47 13.63
CA ARG A 84 -21.40 12.43 14.75
C ARG A 84 -20.70 11.89 16.00
N ALA A 85 -20.83 10.59 16.29
CA ALA A 85 -20.17 9.95 17.42
C ALA A 85 -18.64 9.93 17.26
N LEU A 86 -18.13 9.66 16.06
CA LEU A 86 -16.70 9.71 15.75
C LEU A 86 -16.15 11.13 15.91
N LEU A 87 -16.81 12.11 15.28
CA LEU A 87 -16.36 13.51 15.26
C LEU A 87 -16.35 14.19 16.64
N LYS A 88 -17.16 13.71 17.60
CA LYS A 88 -17.13 14.17 19.00
C LYS A 88 -15.89 13.71 19.77
N GLN A 89 -15.21 12.67 19.29
CA GLN A 89 -14.03 12.09 19.95
C GLN A 89 -12.71 12.63 19.37
N LEU A 90 -12.78 13.43 18.31
CA LEU A 90 -11.60 14.06 17.72
C LEU A 90 -11.05 15.14 18.65
N ASP A 91 -9.78 14.98 19.01
CA ASP A 91 -8.95 15.95 19.74
C ASP A 91 -7.71 16.21 18.88
N THR A 92 -7.77 17.23 18.03
CA THR A 92 -6.82 17.37 16.93
C THR A 92 -6.63 18.80 16.45
N ASP A 93 -5.41 19.13 16.05
CA ASP A 93 -5.09 20.37 15.35
C ASP A 93 -5.19 20.18 13.82
N ILE A 94 -4.79 18.98 13.35
CA ILE A 94 -4.81 18.59 11.95
C ILE A 94 -5.52 17.25 11.80
N ILE A 95 -6.45 17.14 10.84
CA ILE A 95 -7.00 15.87 10.40
C ILE A 95 -6.22 15.37 9.19
N TYR A 96 -5.71 14.15 9.26
CA TYR A 96 -5.04 13.47 8.15
C TYR A 96 -6.01 12.43 7.56
N ALA A 97 -6.74 12.80 6.50
CA ALA A 97 -7.77 11.97 5.90
C ALA A 97 -7.19 11.03 4.83
N LEU A 98 -7.43 9.71 4.97
CA LEU A 98 -7.03 8.75 3.96
C LEU A 98 -8.09 8.58 2.87
N ARG A 99 -7.64 8.80 1.63
CA ARG A 99 -8.40 8.69 0.39
C ARG A 99 -9.54 9.71 0.28
N PRO A 100 -9.94 10.12 -0.94
CA PRO A 100 -11.06 11.03 -1.13
C PRO A 100 -12.39 10.27 -0.94
N LYS A 101 -12.75 9.97 0.31
CA LYS A 101 -13.98 9.24 0.68
C LYS A 101 -14.92 10.09 1.54
N PRO A 102 -16.24 9.91 1.44
CA PRO A 102 -17.18 10.56 2.35
C PRO A 102 -16.89 10.23 3.82
N THR A 103 -16.47 9.00 4.12
CA THR A 103 -16.08 8.54 5.46
C THR A 103 -14.82 9.18 6.02
N THR A 104 -13.95 9.75 5.17
CA THR A 104 -12.68 10.37 5.58
C THR A 104 -12.65 11.85 5.20
N LEU A 105 -12.33 12.20 3.94
CA LEU A 105 -12.28 13.58 3.46
C LEU A 105 -13.60 14.32 3.70
N GLY A 106 -14.74 13.67 3.48
CA GLY A 106 -16.05 14.28 3.72
C GLY A 106 -16.25 14.71 5.17
N LEU A 107 -15.91 13.83 6.12
CA LEU A 107 -15.97 14.12 7.55
C LEU A 107 -14.91 15.16 7.97
N ALA A 108 -13.70 15.06 7.43
CA ALA A 108 -12.61 16.01 7.70
C ALA A 108 -12.98 17.43 7.29
N LEU A 109 -13.49 17.62 6.07
CA LEU A 109 -13.94 18.93 5.58
C LEU A 109 -15.13 19.48 6.37
N TRP A 110 -16.04 18.61 6.81
CA TRP A 110 -17.14 19.03 7.67
C TRP A 110 -16.64 19.49 9.05
N HIS A 111 -15.69 18.77 9.64
CA HIS A 111 -15.10 19.13 10.93
C HIS A 111 -14.30 20.43 10.83
N LYS A 112 -13.47 20.58 9.78
CA LYS A 112 -12.77 21.83 9.43
C LYS A 112 -13.70 23.04 9.40
N ARG A 113 -14.87 22.93 8.76
CA ARG A 113 -15.84 24.04 8.72
C ARG A 113 -16.42 24.41 10.10
N ARG A 114 -16.40 23.49 11.06
CA ARG A 114 -16.94 23.72 12.41
C ARG A 114 -15.89 24.19 13.42
N THR A 115 -14.66 23.71 13.29
CA THR A 115 -13.60 23.92 14.30
C THR A 115 -12.44 24.77 13.80
N GLY A 116 -12.29 24.92 12.48
CA GLY A 116 -11.15 25.61 11.87
C GLY A 116 -9.87 24.77 11.80
N CYS A 117 -9.91 23.48 12.15
CA CYS A 117 -8.74 22.60 12.05
C CYS A 117 -8.23 22.49 10.60
N ARG A 118 -6.93 22.19 10.44
CA ARG A 118 -6.34 21.93 9.12
C ARG A 118 -6.66 20.50 8.67
N VAL A 119 -6.71 20.28 7.36
CA VAL A 119 -6.95 18.97 6.74
C VAL A 119 -5.85 18.65 5.75
N ILE A 120 -5.14 17.55 5.98
CA ILE A 120 -4.28 16.89 5.00
C ILE A 120 -5.11 15.76 4.38
N LEU A 121 -5.11 15.66 3.05
CA LEU A 121 -5.66 14.51 2.33
C LEU A 121 -4.52 13.67 1.76
N ASP A 122 -4.46 12.38 2.12
CA ASP A 122 -3.49 11.43 1.56
C ASP A 122 -4.18 10.47 0.61
N ILE A 123 -3.60 10.30 -0.57
CA ILE A 123 -4.14 9.45 -1.63
C ILE A 123 -3.08 8.40 -1.98
N ASP A 124 -3.35 7.17 -1.54
CA ASP A 124 -2.52 5.97 -1.70
C ASP A 124 -3.14 4.93 -2.65
N ASP A 125 -4.30 5.22 -3.23
CA ASP A 125 -4.91 4.41 -4.29
C ASP A 125 -5.90 5.29 -5.06
N TRP A 126 -6.17 4.94 -6.31
CA TRP A 126 -7.25 5.52 -7.08
C TRP A 126 -8.49 4.63 -6.98
N GLU A 127 -9.29 4.84 -5.94
CA GLU A 127 -10.48 4.01 -5.65
C GLU A 127 -11.47 3.90 -6.82
N LEU A 128 -11.65 4.96 -7.60
CA LEU A 128 -12.53 4.94 -8.77
C LEU A 128 -12.00 4.02 -9.88
N SER A 129 -10.70 3.73 -9.95
CA SER A 129 -10.13 2.83 -10.95
C SER A 129 -10.75 1.43 -10.89
N TRP A 130 -11.11 0.97 -9.69
CA TRP A 130 -11.81 -0.30 -9.44
C TRP A 130 -13.25 -0.33 -9.95
N HIS A 131 -13.80 0.83 -10.34
CA HIS A 131 -15.16 1.01 -10.84
C HIS A 131 -15.20 1.55 -12.28
N GLY A 132 -14.09 1.42 -13.02
CA GLY A 132 -13.97 1.91 -14.40
C GLY A 132 -13.41 3.33 -14.53
N GLY A 133 -12.86 3.89 -13.45
CA GLY A 133 -12.13 5.16 -13.43
C GLY A 133 -12.97 6.33 -13.93
N ASP A 134 -12.40 7.14 -14.81
CA ASP A 134 -13.07 8.30 -15.43
C ASP A 134 -14.30 7.90 -16.28
N GLY A 135 -14.35 6.64 -16.70
CA GLY A 135 -15.47 6.02 -17.39
C GLY A 135 -16.67 5.70 -16.49
N TYR A 136 -16.53 5.75 -15.16
CA TYR A 136 -17.63 5.40 -14.25
C TYR A 136 -18.88 6.26 -14.50
N ARG A 137 -20.03 5.59 -14.68
CA ARG A 137 -21.35 6.21 -14.84
C ARG A 137 -22.37 5.44 -14.01
N TYR A 138 -23.06 6.14 -13.12
CA TYR A 138 -24.22 5.60 -12.42
C TYR A 138 -25.50 6.04 -13.16
N ARG A 139 -26.10 5.13 -13.93
CA ARG A 139 -27.33 5.36 -14.71
C ARG A 139 -28.36 4.27 -14.40
N PRO A 140 -28.95 4.27 -13.19
CA PRO A 140 -29.92 3.24 -12.80
C PRO A 140 -31.25 3.44 -13.53
N SER A 141 -32.01 2.35 -13.70
CA SER A 141 -33.45 2.45 -13.95
C SER A 141 -34.18 2.94 -12.70
N LEU A 142 -35.41 3.44 -12.82
CA LEU A 142 -36.22 3.85 -11.65
C LEU A 142 -36.37 2.71 -10.63
N ARG A 143 -36.53 1.48 -11.11
CA ARG A 143 -36.60 0.29 -10.25
C ARG A 143 -35.27 0.03 -9.55
N GLN A 144 -34.14 0.15 -10.25
CA GLN A 144 -32.83 -0.04 -9.63
C GLN A 144 -32.53 1.05 -8.61
N LEU A 145 -32.85 2.31 -8.94
CA LEU A 145 -32.70 3.44 -8.02
C LEU A 145 -33.49 3.22 -6.73
N ALA A 146 -34.75 2.78 -6.82
CA ALA A 146 -35.56 2.45 -5.66
C ALA A 146 -34.95 1.30 -4.83
N GLN A 147 -34.38 0.28 -5.47
CA GLN A 147 -33.68 -0.80 -4.77
C GLN A 147 -32.41 -0.29 -4.06
N ASP A 148 -31.65 0.58 -4.72
CA ASP A 148 -30.40 1.12 -4.22
C ASP A 148 -30.59 2.07 -3.04
N THR A 149 -31.73 2.77 -2.96
CA THR A 149 -32.04 3.71 -1.88
C THR A 149 -32.90 3.11 -0.76
N LEU A 150 -33.92 2.32 -1.10
CA LEU A 150 -34.95 1.90 -0.13
C LEU A 150 -34.60 0.60 0.59
N LYS A 151 -33.90 -0.34 -0.06
CA LYS A 151 -33.53 -1.60 0.59
C LYS A 151 -32.46 -1.36 1.66
N PRO A 152 -32.47 -2.07 2.80
CA PRO A 152 -31.48 -1.92 3.87
C PRO A 152 -30.02 -2.02 3.41
N ARG A 153 -29.72 -2.85 2.40
CA ARG A 153 -28.40 -3.01 1.77
C ARG A 153 -28.36 -2.50 0.32
N GLY A 154 -29.20 -1.52 -0.02
CA GLY A 154 -29.16 -0.88 -1.32
C GLY A 154 -27.81 -0.19 -1.57
N ALA A 155 -27.33 -0.18 -2.82
CA ALA A 155 -25.97 0.26 -3.15
C ALA A 155 -25.69 1.72 -2.72
N LEU A 156 -26.67 2.61 -2.87
CA LEU A 156 -26.55 4.03 -2.50
C LEU A 156 -26.57 4.26 -0.98
N ARG A 157 -26.90 3.24 -0.18
CA ARG A 157 -26.78 3.34 1.28
C ARG A 157 -25.36 3.14 1.79
N TYR A 158 -24.47 2.55 0.99
CA TYR A 158 -23.07 2.42 1.37
C TYR A 158 -22.39 3.80 1.36
N PRO A 159 -21.77 4.25 2.47
CA PRO A 159 -21.21 5.59 2.58
C PRO A 159 -20.13 5.93 1.55
N ASP A 160 -19.37 4.92 1.11
CA ASP A 160 -18.28 5.09 0.14
C ASP A 160 -18.64 4.53 -1.24
N HIS A 161 -19.93 4.56 -1.60
CA HIS A 161 -20.39 4.18 -2.94
C HIS A 161 -19.64 4.99 -4.03
N PRO A 162 -19.32 4.42 -5.21
CA PRO A 162 -18.46 5.09 -6.20
C PRO A 162 -19.02 6.42 -6.74
N LEU A 163 -20.34 6.59 -6.73
CA LEU A 163 -20.98 7.89 -6.98
C LEU A 163 -20.45 9.00 -6.06
N TYR A 164 -20.29 8.68 -4.77
CA TYR A 164 -19.83 9.62 -3.76
C TYR A 164 -18.30 9.78 -3.78
N LEU A 165 -17.56 8.73 -4.17
CA LEU A 165 -16.12 8.83 -4.41
C LEU A 165 -15.81 9.86 -5.51
N ARG A 166 -16.53 9.79 -6.64
CA ARG A 166 -16.42 10.80 -7.71
C ARG A 166 -16.69 12.21 -7.23
N TRP A 167 -17.68 12.36 -6.34
CA TRP A 167 -18.03 13.64 -5.73
C TRP A 167 -16.98 14.12 -4.71
N MET A 168 -16.23 13.22 -4.09
CA MET A 168 -15.10 13.55 -3.22
C MET A 168 -13.83 13.89 -3.98
N GLU A 169 -13.54 13.24 -5.13
CA GLU A 169 -12.42 13.61 -5.99
C GLU A 169 -12.51 15.08 -6.44
N SER A 170 -13.72 15.60 -6.73
CA SER A 170 -13.91 17.02 -7.06
C SER A 170 -13.74 17.98 -5.88
N ARG A 171 -13.50 17.48 -4.67
CA ARG A 171 -13.23 18.26 -3.45
C ARG A 171 -11.81 18.15 -2.93
N VAL A 172 -10.92 17.45 -3.62
CA VAL A 172 -9.50 17.34 -3.25
C VAL A 172 -8.90 18.71 -2.94
N SER A 173 -9.22 19.73 -3.75
CA SER A 173 -8.73 21.11 -3.57
C SER A 173 -9.24 21.84 -2.33
N GLN A 174 -10.14 21.25 -1.54
CA GLN A 174 -10.64 21.83 -0.28
C GLN A 174 -9.78 21.45 0.93
N ALA A 175 -8.90 20.43 0.79
CA ALA A 175 -7.88 20.12 1.77
C ALA A 175 -6.82 21.25 1.82
N ASP A 176 -6.22 21.48 2.99
CA ASP A 176 -5.15 22.47 3.14
C ASP A 176 -3.83 21.97 2.55
N ALA A 177 -3.61 20.66 2.57
CA ALA A 177 -2.53 19.99 1.84
C ALA A 177 -2.99 18.65 1.28
N VAL A 178 -2.33 18.21 0.21
CA VAL A 178 -2.54 16.91 -0.41
C VAL A 178 -1.21 16.18 -0.46
N THR A 179 -1.20 14.93 0.01
CA THR A 179 -0.08 14.01 -0.11
C THR A 179 -0.49 12.83 -0.97
N VAL A 180 0.44 12.32 -1.77
CA VAL A 180 0.16 11.24 -2.75
C VAL A 180 1.32 10.26 -2.77
N HIS A 181 1.07 8.98 -3.00
CA HIS A 181 2.15 7.98 -2.90
C HIS A 181 2.92 7.69 -4.20
N THR A 182 2.41 8.14 -5.36
CA THR A 182 2.96 7.82 -6.68
C THR A 182 2.90 9.03 -7.62
N GLN A 183 3.74 9.02 -8.65
CA GLN A 183 3.76 10.05 -9.68
C GLN A 183 2.44 10.13 -10.45
N PHE A 184 1.78 8.98 -10.69
CA PHE A 184 0.46 8.93 -11.32
C PHE A 184 -0.57 9.74 -10.51
N LEU A 185 -0.64 9.51 -9.19
CA LEU A 185 -1.57 10.22 -8.33
C LEU A 185 -1.21 11.70 -8.19
N GLN A 186 0.08 12.04 -8.18
CA GLN A 186 0.52 13.43 -8.19
C GLN A 186 0.09 14.17 -9.46
N THR A 187 0.24 13.54 -10.61
CA THR A 187 -0.20 14.12 -11.89
C THR A 187 -1.71 14.32 -11.91
N ARG A 188 -2.46 13.40 -11.29
CA ARG A 188 -3.93 13.42 -11.27
C ARG A 188 -4.52 14.40 -10.27
N PHE A 189 -4.01 14.42 -9.04
CA PHE A 189 -4.60 15.13 -7.90
C PHE A 189 -3.74 16.30 -7.38
N GLY A 190 -2.53 16.47 -7.90
CA GLY A 190 -1.53 17.39 -7.36
C GLY A 190 -0.94 16.90 -6.04
N GLY A 191 -0.40 17.83 -5.26
CA GLY A 191 0.14 17.56 -3.92
C GLY A 191 1.60 17.12 -3.90
N VAL A 192 2.06 16.78 -2.69
CA VAL A 192 3.43 16.38 -2.40
C VAL A 192 3.53 14.86 -2.47
N LYS A 193 4.48 14.35 -3.26
CA LYS A 193 4.73 12.91 -3.32
C LYS A 193 5.41 12.43 -2.03
N ILE A 194 4.72 11.57 -1.27
CA ILE A 194 5.20 10.91 -0.06
C ILE A 194 5.17 9.40 -0.31
N PRO A 195 6.27 8.80 -0.81
CA PRO A 195 6.37 7.35 -0.99
C PRO A 195 6.11 6.59 0.31
N ASN A 196 5.84 5.29 0.21
CA ASN A 196 5.79 4.45 1.40
C ASN A 196 7.18 4.26 1.99
N GLY A 197 7.31 4.56 3.29
CA GLY A 197 8.50 4.26 4.05
C GLY A 197 8.60 2.77 4.37
N LYS A 198 9.82 2.25 4.33
CA LYS A 198 10.21 0.91 4.75
C LYS A 198 10.90 0.99 6.09
N ASP A 199 10.51 0.10 7.00
CA ASP A 199 11.28 -0.13 8.23
C ASP A 199 12.57 -0.89 7.87
N THR A 200 13.64 -0.14 7.59
CA THR A 200 14.94 -0.66 7.17
C THR A 200 15.76 -1.25 8.32
N GLU A 201 15.33 -1.00 9.56
CA GLU A 201 15.90 -1.60 10.77
C GLU A 201 15.34 -3.03 10.93
N LEU A 202 14.02 -3.20 10.78
CA LEU A 202 13.38 -4.50 10.71
C LEU A 202 13.80 -5.29 9.45
N PHE A 203 13.82 -4.65 8.29
CA PHE A 203 14.30 -5.24 7.03
C PHE A 203 15.80 -5.03 6.86
N ASN A 204 16.58 -5.56 7.80
CA ASN A 204 18.05 -5.53 7.78
C ASN A 204 18.63 -6.89 7.35
N PRO A 205 19.31 -7.02 6.20
CA PRO A 205 19.85 -8.29 5.72
C PRO A 205 20.93 -8.87 6.63
N GLU A 206 21.62 -8.06 7.44
CA GLU A 206 22.63 -8.55 8.38
C GLU A 206 22.01 -9.29 9.58
N ALA A 207 20.72 -9.09 9.84
CA ALA A 207 20.02 -9.70 10.96
C ALA A 207 19.45 -11.10 10.64
N TYR A 208 19.52 -11.55 9.38
CA TYR A 208 18.87 -12.79 8.94
C TYR A 208 19.80 -13.65 8.09
N ASP A 209 19.83 -14.94 8.40
CA ASP A 209 20.57 -15.94 7.64
C ASP A 209 19.70 -16.50 6.49
N PRO A 210 20.10 -16.33 5.21
CA PRO A 210 19.36 -16.86 4.06
C PRO A 210 19.22 -18.39 4.05
N GLN A 211 20.24 -19.14 4.48
CA GLN A 211 20.21 -20.61 4.52
C GLN A 211 19.21 -21.10 5.57
N LEU A 212 19.17 -20.49 6.75
CA LEU A 212 18.18 -20.83 7.79
C LEU A 212 16.76 -20.55 7.32
N SER A 213 16.54 -19.45 6.60
CA SER A 213 15.25 -19.17 5.95
C SER A 213 14.86 -20.26 4.97
N ARG A 214 15.79 -20.65 4.08
CA ARG A 214 15.53 -21.72 3.11
C ARG A 214 15.20 -23.04 3.78
N GLN A 215 15.93 -23.41 4.83
CA GLN A 215 15.66 -24.63 5.59
C GLN A 215 14.28 -24.60 6.24
N ALA A 216 13.92 -23.49 6.88
CA ALA A 216 12.65 -23.34 7.59
C ALA A 216 11.42 -23.47 6.67
N TYR A 217 11.56 -23.11 5.40
CA TYR A 217 10.48 -23.13 4.41
C TYR A 217 10.62 -24.22 3.35
N GLY A 218 11.58 -25.14 3.47
CA GLY A 218 11.78 -26.23 2.51
C GLY A 218 12.24 -25.76 1.12
N LEU A 219 13.05 -24.71 1.06
CA LEU A 219 13.51 -24.04 -0.15
C LEU A 219 14.98 -24.34 -0.50
N SER A 220 15.67 -25.14 0.30
CA SER A 220 17.13 -25.33 0.22
C SER A 220 17.60 -25.95 -1.11
N ASP A 221 16.77 -26.76 -1.74
CA ASP A 221 17.12 -27.48 -2.98
C ASP A 221 16.88 -26.65 -4.25
N TYR A 222 16.46 -25.39 -4.10
CA TYR A 222 15.99 -24.57 -5.20
C TYR A 222 16.67 -23.20 -5.27
N ARG A 223 16.69 -22.66 -6.49
CA ARG A 223 16.92 -21.24 -6.76
C ARG A 223 15.57 -20.52 -6.74
N ILE A 224 15.48 -19.51 -5.89
CA ILE A 224 14.21 -18.91 -5.47
C ILE A 224 13.99 -17.58 -6.15
N LEU A 225 12.99 -17.53 -7.03
CA LEU A 225 12.34 -16.28 -7.40
C LEU A 225 11.23 -16.04 -6.39
N MET A 226 11.19 -14.88 -5.75
CA MET A 226 10.19 -14.61 -4.71
C MET A 226 9.31 -13.43 -5.07
N PHE A 227 8.01 -13.63 -4.90
CA PHE A 227 6.99 -12.60 -4.93
C PHE A 227 6.37 -12.48 -3.52
N PRO A 228 6.80 -11.49 -2.72
CA PRO A 228 6.33 -11.34 -1.33
C PRO A 228 4.95 -10.68 -1.27
N GLY A 229 3.90 -11.43 -1.62
CA GLY A 229 2.51 -11.02 -1.40
C GLY A 229 1.51 -11.82 -2.23
N ALA A 230 0.23 -11.46 -2.09
CA ALA A 230 -0.84 -12.17 -2.78
C ALA A 230 -0.83 -11.87 -4.29
N PRO A 231 -0.93 -12.91 -5.15
CA PRO A 231 -0.91 -12.75 -6.60
C PRO A 231 -2.26 -12.18 -7.06
N ARG A 232 -2.24 -11.36 -8.12
CA ARG A 232 -3.45 -10.83 -8.78
C ARG A 232 -3.18 -10.74 -10.28
N PRO A 233 -4.21 -10.72 -11.15
CA PRO A 233 -4.02 -10.65 -12.60
C PRO A 233 -3.15 -9.46 -13.06
N TYR A 234 -3.31 -8.30 -12.42
CA TYR A 234 -2.53 -7.09 -12.75
C TYR A 234 -1.10 -7.10 -12.16
N LYS A 235 -0.75 -8.08 -11.33
CA LYS A 235 0.60 -8.25 -10.78
C LYS A 235 1.51 -9.09 -11.69
N GLY A 236 0.97 -9.65 -12.79
CA GLY A 236 1.73 -10.27 -13.90
C GLY A 236 2.53 -11.51 -13.54
N ILE A 237 2.07 -12.28 -12.55
CA ILE A 237 2.74 -13.51 -12.09
C ILE A 237 2.81 -14.55 -13.22
N GLU A 238 1.81 -14.58 -14.09
CA GLU A 238 1.76 -15.46 -15.25
C GLU A 238 2.94 -15.22 -16.18
N ASP A 239 3.43 -13.97 -16.30
CA ASP A 239 4.54 -13.65 -17.19
C ASP A 239 5.86 -14.25 -16.65
N VAL A 240 6.01 -14.36 -15.32
CA VAL A 240 7.11 -15.09 -14.69
C VAL A 240 6.94 -16.60 -14.86
N LEU A 241 5.74 -17.14 -14.72
CA LEU A 241 5.48 -18.58 -14.90
C LEU A 241 5.71 -19.02 -16.35
N LEU A 242 5.31 -18.19 -17.30
CA LEU A 242 5.61 -18.34 -18.72
C LEU A 242 7.12 -18.26 -19.00
N ALA A 243 7.86 -17.42 -18.29
CA ALA A 243 9.32 -17.40 -18.34
C ALA A 243 9.93 -18.71 -17.81
N LEU A 244 9.40 -19.25 -16.70
CA LEU A 244 9.85 -20.52 -16.13
C LEU A 244 9.57 -21.72 -17.05
N ASP A 245 8.41 -21.77 -17.72
CA ASP A 245 8.14 -22.79 -18.74
C ASP A 245 9.16 -22.78 -19.88
N ARG A 246 9.62 -21.58 -20.29
CA ARG A 246 10.64 -21.42 -21.34
C ARG A 246 12.04 -21.83 -20.87
N LEU A 247 12.37 -21.57 -19.61
CA LEU A 247 13.65 -21.96 -19.03
C LEU A 247 13.71 -23.48 -18.79
N ASP A 248 12.58 -24.09 -18.41
CA ASP A 248 12.41 -25.51 -18.06
C ASP A 248 13.48 -26.06 -17.10
N ASP A 249 13.93 -25.21 -16.18
CA ASP A 249 14.99 -25.51 -15.23
C ASP A 249 14.39 -26.01 -13.91
N ARG A 250 14.63 -27.29 -13.61
CA ARG A 250 14.00 -27.98 -12.47
C ARG A 250 14.42 -27.44 -11.11
N ASP A 251 15.49 -26.67 -11.03
CA ASP A 251 15.97 -26.08 -9.78
C ASP A 251 15.31 -24.73 -9.51
N LEU A 252 14.60 -24.13 -10.47
CA LEU A 252 13.91 -22.86 -10.26
C LEU A 252 12.53 -23.04 -9.63
N ARG A 253 12.23 -22.23 -8.62
CA ARG A 253 10.89 -22.11 -8.04
C ARG A 253 10.48 -20.66 -7.88
N LEU A 254 9.24 -20.36 -8.24
CA LEU A 254 8.56 -19.14 -7.84
C LEU A 254 7.90 -19.35 -6.48
N VAL A 255 8.44 -18.69 -5.46
CA VAL A 255 7.84 -18.65 -4.12
C VAL A 255 6.87 -17.47 -4.05
N ILE A 256 5.59 -17.77 -3.81
CA ILE A 256 4.55 -16.78 -3.59
C ILE A 256 4.24 -16.76 -2.09
N VAL A 257 4.40 -15.61 -1.44
CA VAL A 257 4.14 -15.47 0.00
C VAL A 257 2.76 -14.86 0.23
N GLY A 258 1.82 -15.69 0.67
CA GLY A 258 0.43 -15.31 0.87
C GLY A 258 -0.50 -15.91 -0.17
N GLY A 259 -1.72 -15.38 -0.23
CA GLY A 259 -2.74 -15.83 -1.17
C GLY A 259 -3.99 -14.99 -1.11
N SER A 260 -4.87 -15.16 -2.09
CA SER A 260 -6.17 -14.50 -2.15
C SER A 260 -7.26 -15.34 -1.50
N PRO A 261 -7.93 -14.88 -0.42
CA PRO A 261 -9.14 -15.54 0.06
C PRO A 261 -10.40 -15.09 -0.71
N TYR A 262 -10.27 -14.26 -1.74
CA TYR A 262 -11.39 -13.52 -2.35
C TYR A 262 -11.75 -13.98 -3.76
N ASP A 263 -10.86 -14.71 -4.42
CA ASP A 263 -11.03 -15.23 -5.79
C ASP A 263 -10.34 -16.60 -5.91
N ASP A 264 -10.55 -17.26 -7.04
CA ASP A 264 -9.96 -18.55 -7.39
C ASP A 264 -8.63 -18.43 -8.14
N TYR A 265 -8.06 -17.22 -8.19
CA TYR A 265 -6.89 -16.90 -9.02
C TYR A 265 -5.66 -17.75 -8.65
N ASP A 266 -5.38 -17.88 -7.36
CA ASP A 266 -4.28 -18.72 -6.85
C ASP A 266 -4.46 -20.18 -7.30
N GLN A 267 -5.69 -20.70 -7.29
CA GLN A 267 -5.99 -22.07 -7.72
C GLN A 267 -5.76 -22.24 -9.22
N GLN A 268 -6.15 -21.26 -10.03
CA GLN A 268 -5.90 -21.27 -11.48
C GLN A 268 -4.39 -21.30 -11.79
N LEU A 269 -3.58 -20.52 -11.06
CA LEU A 269 -2.12 -20.54 -11.20
C LEU A 269 -1.55 -21.91 -10.84
N MET A 270 -1.98 -22.49 -9.71
CA MET A 270 -1.51 -23.81 -9.26
C MET A 270 -1.92 -24.93 -10.21
N GLN A 271 -3.13 -24.90 -10.76
CA GLN A 271 -3.61 -25.91 -11.71
C GLN A 271 -2.75 -25.94 -12.99
N ARG A 272 -2.33 -24.77 -13.48
CA ARG A 272 -1.59 -24.66 -14.74
C ARG A 272 -0.07 -24.76 -14.56
N TRP A 273 0.47 -24.20 -13.49
CA TRP A 273 1.92 -24.06 -13.28
C TRP A 273 2.40 -24.55 -11.91
N GLY A 274 1.63 -25.38 -11.22
CA GLY A 274 1.97 -25.86 -9.88
C GLY A 274 3.36 -26.50 -9.76
N ARG A 275 3.92 -27.04 -10.85
CA ARG A 275 5.31 -27.55 -10.87
C ARG A 275 6.37 -26.49 -10.54
N TRP A 276 6.08 -25.22 -10.80
CA TRP A 276 7.00 -24.10 -10.61
C TRP A 276 6.75 -23.34 -9.30
N ILE A 277 5.59 -23.51 -8.68
CA ILE A 277 5.13 -22.66 -7.59
C ILE A 277 5.32 -23.34 -6.25
N ILE A 278 5.91 -22.62 -5.30
CA ILE A 278 5.82 -22.92 -3.88
C ILE A 278 5.00 -21.81 -3.23
N GLN A 279 3.81 -22.13 -2.73
CA GLN A 279 2.96 -21.16 -2.06
C GLN A 279 3.18 -21.24 -0.55
N LEU A 280 3.65 -20.15 0.05
CA LEU A 280 3.73 -19.99 1.50
C LEU A 280 2.47 -19.29 2.01
N PRO A 281 1.99 -19.60 3.24
CA PRO A 281 0.85 -18.90 3.81
C PRO A 281 1.17 -17.42 4.08
N PRO A 282 0.16 -16.56 4.30
CA PRO A 282 0.38 -15.20 4.75
C PRO A 282 1.26 -15.18 6.01
N GLN A 283 2.28 -14.33 6.02
CA GLN A 283 3.20 -14.16 7.13
C GLN A 283 2.98 -12.81 7.81
N PRO A 284 3.17 -12.72 9.13
CA PRO A 284 3.19 -11.43 9.80
C PRO A 284 4.38 -10.61 9.27
N VAL A 285 4.23 -9.29 9.23
CA VAL A 285 5.26 -8.37 8.72
C VAL A 285 6.61 -8.53 9.43
N THR A 286 6.62 -8.87 10.72
CA THR A 286 7.84 -9.12 11.50
C THR A 286 8.62 -10.36 11.05
N LYS A 287 7.99 -11.30 10.33
CA LYS A 287 8.66 -12.48 9.75
C LYS A 287 9.04 -12.28 8.28
N MET A 288 8.48 -11.28 7.61
CA MET A 288 8.74 -11.05 6.18
C MET A 288 10.22 -10.82 5.85
N PRO A 289 11.05 -10.10 6.66
CA PRO A 289 12.48 -10.00 6.39
C PRO A 289 13.18 -11.36 6.33
N PHE A 290 12.87 -12.25 7.28
CA PHE A 290 13.41 -13.61 7.31
C PHE A 290 13.01 -14.41 6.07
N VAL A 291 11.75 -14.31 5.63
CA VAL A 291 11.28 -14.97 4.40
C VAL A 291 12.02 -14.42 3.17
N VAL A 292 12.07 -13.09 3.03
CA VAL A 292 12.70 -12.39 1.89
C VAL A 292 14.20 -12.67 1.81
N ALA A 293 14.88 -12.86 2.96
CA ALA A 293 16.30 -13.22 3.01
C ALA A 293 16.61 -14.46 2.15
N GLY A 294 15.71 -15.46 2.14
CA GLY A 294 15.86 -16.71 1.42
C GLY A 294 15.76 -16.61 -0.11
N ALA A 295 15.28 -15.49 -0.67
CA ALA A 295 15.16 -15.32 -2.12
C ALA A 295 16.53 -15.28 -2.83
N ASP A 296 16.61 -15.68 -4.09
CA ASP A 296 17.73 -15.32 -4.98
C ASP A 296 17.40 -14.06 -5.78
N ILE A 297 16.15 -13.94 -6.21
CA ILE A 297 15.65 -12.80 -6.99
C ILE A 297 14.28 -12.39 -6.45
N ILE A 298 14.07 -11.10 -6.21
CA ILE A 298 12.72 -10.56 -5.99
C ILE A 298 12.11 -10.20 -7.34
N VAL A 299 10.94 -10.74 -7.63
CA VAL A 299 10.23 -10.47 -8.87
C VAL A 299 9.05 -9.52 -8.64
N VAL A 300 8.95 -8.47 -9.45
CA VAL A 300 7.82 -7.51 -9.45
C VAL A 300 7.34 -7.32 -10.89
N PRO A 301 6.65 -8.32 -11.48
CA PRO A 301 6.34 -8.37 -12.90
C PRO A 301 5.03 -7.64 -13.26
N GLN A 302 4.80 -6.48 -12.66
CA GLN A 302 3.52 -5.78 -12.73
C GLN A 302 3.09 -5.45 -14.18
N ARG A 303 1.80 -5.58 -14.49
CA ARG A 303 1.22 -5.19 -15.80
C ARG A 303 0.75 -3.75 -15.78
N GLU A 304 0.70 -3.13 -16.95
CA GLU A 304 0.31 -1.73 -17.10
C GLU A 304 -1.21 -1.56 -17.03
N THR A 305 -1.73 -1.36 -15.82
CA THR A 305 -3.16 -1.15 -15.56
C THR A 305 -3.35 0.10 -14.70
N PRO A 306 -4.53 0.77 -14.72
CA PRO A 306 -4.78 1.93 -13.87
C PRO A 306 -4.54 1.66 -12.38
N ALA A 307 -4.97 0.49 -11.88
CA ALA A 307 -4.73 0.07 -10.50
C ALA A 307 -3.22 -0.10 -10.19
N ALA A 308 -2.45 -0.64 -11.14
CA ALA A 308 -1.00 -0.76 -11.02
C ALA A 308 -0.30 0.61 -10.97
N LEU A 309 -0.68 1.55 -11.84
CA LEU A 309 -0.12 2.91 -11.88
C LEU A 309 -0.45 3.70 -10.61
N ALA A 310 -1.65 3.46 -10.06
CA ALA A 310 -2.13 4.10 -8.85
C ALA A 310 -1.60 3.46 -7.56
N GLN A 311 -0.74 2.44 -7.60
CA GLN A 311 -0.26 1.71 -6.42
C GLN A 311 1.26 1.73 -6.27
N PHE A 312 1.74 2.00 -5.06
CA PHE A 312 3.15 1.89 -4.71
C PHE A 312 3.55 0.41 -4.52
N PRO A 313 4.61 -0.07 -5.21
CA PRO A 313 4.99 -1.49 -5.20
C PRO A 313 5.77 -1.87 -3.94
N LEU A 314 5.09 -2.09 -2.80
CA LEU A 314 5.75 -2.42 -1.52
C LEU A 314 6.77 -3.58 -1.59
N LYS A 315 6.48 -4.58 -2.42
CA LYS A 315 7.34 -5.76 -2.68
C LYS A 315 8.73 -5.37 -3.17
N LEU A 316 8.79 -4.26 -3.92
CA LEU A 316 10.02 -3.67 -4.40
C LEU A 316 10.88 -3.23 -3.22
N THR A 317 10.32 -2.43 -2.31
CA THR A 317 11.03 -1.95 -1.12
C THR A 317 11.38 -3.06 -0.13
N ASP A 318 10.63 -4.17 -0.06
CA ASP A 318 11.02 -5.36 0.71
C ASP A 318 12.35 -5.94 0.18
N GLY A 319 12.42 -6.15 -1.14
CA GLY A 319 13.63 -6.63 -1.81
C GLY A 319 14.80 -5.67 -1.74
N MET A 320 14.53 -4.37 -1.96
CA MET A 320 15.54 -3.32 -1.89
C MET A 320 16.14 -3.29 -0.48
N SER A 321 15.31 -3.23 0.56
CA SER A 321 15.80 -3.18 1.94
C SER A 321 16.61 -4.43 2.29
N MET A 322 16.20 -5.61 1.86
CA MET A 322 16.95 -6.86 2.11
C MET A 322 18.14 -7.09 1.16
N ALA A 323 18.58 -6.05 0.43
CA ALA A 323 19.70 -6.09 -0.51
C ALA A 323 19.61 -7.24 -1.54
N LYS A 324 18.39 -7.60 -1.97
CA LYS A 324 18.18 -8.67 -2.93
C LYS A 324 18.27 -8.11 -4.36
N PRO A 325 18.75 -8.90 -5.34
CA PRO A 325 18.56 -8.61 -6.75
C PRO A 325 17.06 -8.49 -7.07
N ILE A 326 16.68 -7.49 -7.87
CA ILE A 326 15.28 -7.21 -8.20
C ILE A 326 15.10 -7.25 -9.71
N LEU A 327 14.21 -8.12 -10.18
CA LEU A 327 13.71 -8.15 -11.55
C LEU A 327 12.28 -7.60 -11.58
N ALA A 328 12.08 -6.48 -12.25
CA ALA A 328 10.79 -5.80 -12.27
C ALA A 328 10.44 -5.27 -13.67
N THR A 329 9.16 -4.97 -13.88
CA THR A 329 8.68 -4.36 -15.11
C THR A 329 8.75 -2.84 -15.06
N ARG A 330 8.81 -2.19 -16.23
CA ARG A 330 8.78 -0.73 -16.38
C ARG A 330 7.38 -0.14 -16.23
N VAL A 331 6.73 -0.38 -15.11
CA VAL A 331 5.35 0.09 -14.84
C VAL A 331 5.30 1.09 -13.69
N GLY A 332 4.58 2.21 -13.91
CA GLY A 332 4.39 3.25 -12.91
C GLY A 332 5.73 3.78 -12.39
N ASP A 333 5.85 3.90 -11.07
CA ASP A 333 7.02 4.47 -10.43
C ASP A 333 8.21 3.48 -10.34
N ILE A 334 8.07 2.22 -10.76
CA ILE A 334 9.13 1.19 -10.63
C ILE A 334 10.47 1.66 -11.23
N PRO A 335 10.54 2.22 -12.47
CA PRO A 335 11.79 2.70 -13.02
C PRO A 335 12.45 3.82 -12.21
N GLU A 336 11.66 4.75 -11.65
CA GLU A 336 12.17 5.82 -10.79
C GLU A 336 12.67 5.27 -9.46
N ILE A 337 11.96 4.29 -8.89
CA ILE A 337 12.30 3.69 -7.61
C ILE A 337 13.61 2.90 -7.73
N LEU A 338 13.80 2.12 -8.79
CA LEU A 338 15.00 1.30 -8.96
C LEU A 338 16.17 2.06 -9.60
N GLN A 339 15.92 2.97 -10.54
CA GLN A 339 16.99 3.53 -11.39
C GLN A 339 17.91 2.40 -11.90
N ASP A 340 19.22 2.48 -11.62
CA ASP A 340 20.23 1.50 -12.04
C ASP A 340 20.37 0.31 -11.07
N SER A 341 19.67 0.32 -9.92
CA SER A 341 19.77 -0.71 -8.88
C SER A 341 18.88 -1.93 -9.10
N GLY A 342 18.17 -2.01 -10.24
CA GLY A 342 17.30 -3.13 -10.58
C GLY A 342 17.49 -3.60 -12.02
N TYR A 343 16.95 -4.77 -12.32
CA TYR A 343 16.85 -5.32 -13.67
C TYR A 343 15.44 -5.03 -14.19
N LEU A 344 15.34 -4.14 -15.18
CA LEU A 344 14.07 -3.68 -15.72
C LEU A 344 13.79 -4.31 -17.08
N VAL A 345 12.56 -4.82 -17.26
CA VAL A 345 12.02 -5.32 -18.52
C VAL A 345 10.71 -4.61 -18.85
N GLU A 346 10.25 -4.69 -20.09
CA GLU A 346 8.90 -4.22 -20.45
C GLU A 346 7.83 -5.13 -19.81
N PRO A 347 6.63 -4.61 -19.48
CA PRO A 347 5.50 -5.45 -19.06
C PRO A 347 5.10 -6.46 -20.14
N GLU A 348 4.47 -7.57 -19.73
CA GLU A 348 3.97 -8.61 -20.64
C GLU A 348 5.05 -9.24 -21.55
N ALA A 349 6.31 -9.24 -21.09
CA ALA A 349 7.48 -9.73 -21.85
C ALA A 349 8.14 -10.97 -21.20
N PRO A 350 7.48 -12.16 -21.20
CA PRO A 350 7.99 -13.35 -20.54
C PRO A 350 9.35 -13.83 -21.07
N GLU A 351 9.66 -13.61 -22.36
CA GLU A 351 10.98 -13.89 -22.94
C GLU A 351 12.09 -13.03 -22.29
N ALA A 352 11.83 -11.74 -22.12
CA ALA A 352 12.78 -10.82 -21.50
C ALA A 352 12.97 -11.15 -20.01
N ILE A 353 11.88 -11.52 -19.32
CA ILE A 353 11.95 -12.03 -17.94
C ILE A 353 12.84 -13.26 -17.88
N ALA A 354 12.66 -14.25 -18.76
CA ALA A 354 13.48 -15.47 -18.78
C ALA A 354 14.97 -15.17 -19.02
N GLN A 355 15.28 -14.28 -19.94
CA GLN A 355 16.65 -13.84 -20.22
C GLN A 355 17.29 -13.19 -18.99
N GLN A 356 16.56 -12.30 -18.30
CA GLN A 356 17.09 -11.64 -17.11
C GLN A 356 17.24 -12.59 -15.92
N ILE A 357 16.33 -13.54 -15.72
CA ILE A 357 16.50 -14.58 -14.70
C ILE A 357 17.81 -15.33 -14.95
N ARG A 358 18.06 -15.77 -16.19
CA ARG A 358 19.29 -16.46 -16.56
C ARG A 358 20.53 -15.59 -16.33
N TRP A 359 20.49 -14.33 -16.75
CA TRP A 359 21.60 -13.39 -16.56
C TRP A 359 21.95 -13.21 -15.09
N ILE A 360 20.95 -12.90 -14.26
CA ILE A 360 21.13 -12.64 -12.82
C ILE A 360 21.76 -13.85 -12.13
N LEU A 361 21.27 -15.06 -12.43
CA LEU A 361 21.79 -16.29 -11.84
C LEU A 361 23.19 -16.67 -12.34
N ALA A 362 23.56 -16.26 -13.55
CA ALA A 362 24.90 -16.46 -14.10
C ALA A 362 25.94 -15.43 -13.60
N HIS A 363 25.50 -14.29 -13.07
CA HIS A 363 26.36 -13.18 -12.62
C HIS A 363 26.06 -12.80 -11.15
N PRO A 364 26.27 -13.73 -10.19
CA PRO A 364 25.86 -13.53 -8.80
C PRO A 364 26.54 -12.33 -8.13
N GLU A 365 27.81 -12.04 -8.46
CA GLU A 365 28.52 -10.89 -7.90
C GLU A 365 27.92 -9.55 -8.35
N GLU A 366 27.62 -9.39 -9.64
CA GLU A 366 26.95 -8.20 -10.17
C GLU A 366 25.54 -8.05 -9.56
N ALA A 367 24.81 -9.18 -9.46
CA ALA A 367 23.49 -9.20 -8.87
C ALA A 367 23.51 -8.74 -7.40
N GLN A 368 24.48 -9.20 -6.61
CA GLN A 368 24.68 -8.77 -5.22
C GLN A 368 25.05 -7.29 -5.14
N GLN A 369 25.92 -6.79 -6.02
CA GLN A 369 26.27 -5.37 -6.07
C GLN A 369 25.05 -4.50 -6.36
N ARG A 370 24.21 -4.88 -7.33
CA ARG A 370 22.95 -4.16 -7.61
C ARG A 370 21.97 -4.24 -6.45
N GLY A 371 21.87 -5.39 -5.77
CA GLY A 371 21.09 -5.54 -4.54
C GLY A 371 21.56 -4.58 -3.43
N ALA A 372 22.88 -4.44 -3.24
CA ALA A 372 23.45 -3.50 -2.28
C ALA A 372 23.16 -2.03 -2.66
N LEU A 373 23.24 -1.68 -3.95
CA LEU A 373 22.81 -0.36 -4.45
C LEU A 373 21.33 -0.10 -4.17
N ALA A 374 20.48 -1.12 -4.35
CA ALA A 374 19.05 -1.03 -4.08
C ALA A 374 18.78 -0.78 -2.59
N ARG A 375 19.51 -1.44 -1.69
CA ARG A 375 19.43 -1.19 -0.24
C ARG A 375 19.83 0.23 0.12
N LYS A 376 20.97 0.70 -0.39
CA LYS A 376 21.43 2.08 -0.14
C LYS A 376 20.34 3.08 -0.56
N ARG A 377 19.80 2.93 -1.76
CA ARG A 377 18.72 3.76 -2.28
C ARG A 377 17.44 3.67 -1.44
N CYS A 378 17.09 2.48 -0.96
CA CYS A 378 15.95 2.28 -0.06
C CYS A 378 16.11 3.08 1.23
N ILE A 379 17.28 3.02 1.87
CA ILE A 379 17.56 3.76 3.10
C ILE A 379 17.48 5.27 2.86
N GLU A 380 18.06 5.76 1.77
CA GLU A 380 18.13 7.20 1.46
C GLU A 380 16.77 7.82 1.08
N HIS A 381 15.90 7.07 0.38
CA HIS A 381 14.71 7.66 -0.25
C HIS A 381 13.38 6.99 0.12
N TYR A 382 13.42 5.77 0.64
CA TYR A 382 12.24 4.94 0.89
C TYR A 382 12.22 4.34 2.29
N SER A 383 13.03 4.85 3.22
CA SER A 383 12.97 4.48 4.64
C SER A 383 11.85 5.24 5.34
N ILE A 384 11.44 4.76 6.51
CA ILE A 384 10.55 5.55 7.38
C ILE A 384 11.17 6.91 7.71
N GLU A 385 12.50 6.99 7.87
CA GLU A 385 13.20 8.25 8.10
C GLU A 385 13.06 9.23 6.93
N ALA A 386 13.26 8.75 5.69
CA ALA A 386 13.07 9.57 4.50
C ALA A 386 11.61 10.06 4.38
N MET A 387 10.66 9.19 4.67
CA MET A 387 9.23 9.52 4.70
C MET A 387 8.90 10.56 5.78
N SER A 388 9.47 10.43 6.98
CA SER A 388 9.34 11.38 8.09
C SER A 388 9.84 12.77 7.72
N GLY A 389 10.99 12.87 7.04
CA GLY A 389 11.53 14.14 6.56
C GLY A 389 10.54 14.88 5.66
N LEU A 390 10.00 14.19 4.64
CA LEU A 390 9.01 14.76 3.72
C LEU A 390 7.72 15.18 4.43
N LEU A 391 7.23 14.37 5.38
CA LEU A 391 6.04 14.72 6.18
C LEU A 391 6.28 15.91 7.09
N SER A 392 7.50 16.09 7.62
CA SER A 392 7.86 17.25 8.44
C SER A 392 7.64 18.55 7.68
N ASP A 393 8.04 18.60 6.41
CA ASP A 393 7.88 19.77 5.56
C ASP A 393 6.39 20.07 5.29
N VAL A 394 5.59 19.04 5.03
CA VAL A 394 4.13 19.18 4.85
C VAL A 394 3.48 19.73 6.12
N VAL A 395 3.78 19.15 7.29
CA VAL A 395 3.18 19.57 8.57
C VAL A 395 3.59 21.01 8.91
N ARG A 396 4.86 21.39 8.74
CA ARG A 396 5.35 22.76 9.00
C ARG A 396 4.67 23.79 8.11
N SER A 397 4.42 23.49 6.84
CA SER A 397 3.75 24.41 5.91
C SER A 397 2.34 24.82 6.36
N LEU A 398 1.67 23.96 7.13
CA LEU A 398 0.33 24.20 7.67
C LEU A 398 0.31 24.96 9.00
N GLN A 399 1.46 25.06 9.68
CA GLN A 399 1.62 25.80 10.92
C GLN A 399 2.04 27.26 10.68
N SER A 400 2.70 27.54 9.55
CA SER A 400 3.14 28.88 9.15
C SER A 400 2.08 29.71 8.41
N SER A 401 0.90 29.14 8.17
CA SER A 401 -0.21 29.70 7.38
C SER A 401 -1.47 29.82 8.23
#